data_AF-A0A9P4MHN9-F1
#
_entry.id   AF-A0A9P4MHN9-F1
#
_cell.length_a   1.000
_cell.length_b   1.000
_cell.length_c   1.000
_cell.angle_alpha   90.00
_cell.angle_beta   90.00
_cell.angle_gamma   90.00
#
_symmetry.space_group_name_H-M   'P 1'
#
loop_
_entity.id
_entity.type
_entity.pdbx_description
1 polymer ?
#
loop_
_entity_poly.entity_id
_entity_poly.type
_entity_poly.pdbx_seq_one_letter_code
_entity_poly.pdbx_strand_id
1 'polypeptide(L)'
;MSANRQVNLLCIDGGGIRGLSALLIIRKLMEFIDSDNPPKPCDHFDMIGGTGTGGLIAVMLGRLEMTVDECIDQYVALHSSIIHDVGVFGIRSGYDRLALEDTVKQIMRSKDFAADTLLENPDKSGCKCSLLTLQNFVTVTSAGSTTSSVLASYYRQRGAAELLKTTTILQAIVATCAIPALGIPVAIGPSGRTFHSGETGINNPVFVTWEEAHGLFCDLKDEHLESRLNCFVSVGCGVRPLQSSGQDTSACIQTFSNMAYEADETSKRFVYSRPHLLDLGLYFRFSAVGINEIDLSTIQYKTHIMQTTDHYIDGKDVQDSMLRC
;
A
#
# COMPACT_ATOMS: atom_id res chain seq x y z
N MET A 1 -28.14 11.20 5.74
CA MET A 1 -27.73 12.60 5.47
C MET A 1 -26.23 12.66 5.62
N SER A 2 -25.48 12.81 4.53
CA SER A 2 -24.02 13.04 4.55
C SER A 2 -23.54 13.74 3.26
N ALA A 3 -24.41 14.53 2.63
CA ALA A 3 -24.23 15.10 1.29
C ALA A 3 -23.19 16.24 1.21
N ASN A 4 -22.26 16.31 2.17
CA ASN A 4 -21.26 17.38 2.28
C ASN A 4 -19.96 16.94 2.99
N ARG A 5 -19.75 15.64 3.25
CA ARG A 5 -18.43 15.14 3.70
C ARG A 5 -17.55 14.99 2.47
N GLN A 6 -16.47 15.77 2.43
CA GLN A 6 -15.37 15.53 1.50
C GLN A 6 -14.56 14.32 1.97
N VAL A 7 -13.91 13.61 1.04
CA VAL A 7 -13.15 12.39 1.30
C VAL A 7 -11.66 12.57 1.03
N ASN A 8 -10.84 11.95 1.86
CA ASN A 8 -9.39 11.86 1.72
C ASN A 8 -9.00 10.42 1.36
N LEU A 9 -8.22 10.24 0.29
CA LEU A 9 -7.81 8.94 -0.23
C LEU A 9 -6.28 8.80 -0.19
N LEU A 10 -5.79 7.64 0.25
CA LEU A 10 -4.37 7.27 0.19
C LEU A 10 -4.22 5.92 -0.52
N CYS A 11 -3.32 5.84 -1.50
CA CYS A 11 -2.93 4.59 -2.13
C CYS A 11 -1.42 4.39 -2.14
N ILE A 12 -0.96 3.17 -1.80
CA ILE A 12 0.46 2.88 -1.56
C ILE A 12 0.94 1.74 -2.49
N ASP A 13 2.00 2.01 -3.25
CA ASP A 13 2.58 1.04 -4.18
C ASP A 13 3.26 -0.15 -3.48
N GLY A 14 3.37 -1.28 -4.18
CA GLY A 14 4.29 -2.36 -3.80
C GLY A 14 5.75 -2.05 -4.18
N GLY A 15 6.71 -2.54 -3.39
CA GLY A 15 8.12 -2.26 -3.63
C GLY A 15 9.17 -3.02 -2.81
N GLY A 16 8.80 -4.08 -2.07
CA GLY A 16 9.71 -4.68 -1.09
C GLY A 16 10.16 -3.63 -0.06
N ILE A 17 11.40 -3.73 0.46
CA ILE A 17 11.97 -2.82 1.48
C ILE A 17 11.85 -1.32 1.17
N ARG A 18 11.73 -0.95 -0.12
CA ARG A 18 11.57 0.45 -0.54
C ARG A 18 10.26 1.09 -0.04
N GLY A 19 9.32 0.31 0.50
CA GLY A 19 8.16 0.84 1.24
C GLY A 19 8.53 1.68 2.47
N LEU A 20 9.76 1.57 2.98
CA LEU A 20 10.28 2.54 3.96
C LEU A 20 10.28 3.98 3.41
N SER A 21 10.55 4.18 2.11
CA SER A 21 10.45 5.52 1.49
C SER A 21 9.02 6.05 1.52
N ALA A 22 8.05 5.20 1.18
CA ALA A 22 6.63 5.55 1.25
C ALA A 22 6.22 5.94 2.68
N LEU A 23 6.71 5.23 3.71
CA LEU A 23 6.46 5.59 5.10
C LEU A 23 7.07 6.93 5.51
N LEU A 24 8.30 7.24 5.08
CA LEU A 24 8.93 8.54 5.35
C LEU A 24 8.17 9.70 4.68
N ILE A 25 7.70 9.50 3.44
CA ILE A 25 6.84 10.46 2.73
C ILE A 25 5.51 10.65 3.47
N ILE A 26 4.84 9.57 3.88
CA ILE A 26 3.57 9.63 4.64
C ILE A 26 3.80 10.32 5.98
N ARG A 27 4.90 10.04 6.69
CA ARG A 27 5.23 10.74 7.95
C ARG A 27 5.34 12.23 7.73
N LYS A 28 6.07 12.66 6.68
CA LYS A 28 6.20 14.08 6.35
C LYS A 28 4.86 14.74 6.03
N LEU A 29 3.97 14.05 5.30
CA LEU A 29 2.61 14.55 5.06
C LEU A 29 1.82 14.72 6.36
N MET A 30 1.93 13.79 7.33
CA MET A 30 1.26 13.95 8.62
C MET A 30 1.87 15.10 9.45
N GLU A 31 3.20 15.27 9.42
CA GLU A 31 3.90 16.43 10.03
C GLU A 31 3.51 17.78 9.41
N PHE A 32 3.07 17.81 8.14
CA PHE A 32 2.55 19.02 7.49
C PHE A 32 1.14 19.40 7.98
N ILE A 33 0.36 18.43 8.49
CA ILE A 33 -0.98 18.68 9.06
C ILE A 33 -0.86 19.23 10.49
N ASP A 34 -0.02 18.59 11.32
CA ASP A 34 0.35 19.05 12.66
C ASP A 34 1.79 18.60 12.94
N SER A 35 2.71 19.55 13.15
CA SER A 35 4.13 19.25 13.40
C SER A 35 4.42 18.81 14.82
N ASP A 36 3.57 19.18 15.77
CA ASP A 36 3.76 18.90 17.20
C ASP A 36 3.07 17.59 17.59
N ASN A 37 1.92 17.29 16.98
CA ASN A 37 1.14 16.07 17.20
C ASN A 37 0.59 15.51 15.86
N PRO A 38 1.44 14.96 14.96
CA PRO A 38 1.00 14.42 13.68
C PRO A 38 -0.16 13.43 13.83
N PRO A 39 -1.28 13.60 13.10
CA PRO A 39 -2.42 12.70 13.21
C PRO A 39 -2.06 11.30 12.69
N LYS A 40 -2.80 10.28 13.14
CA LYS A 40 -2.70 8.97 12.51
C LYS A 40 -3.31 9.03 11.11
N PRO A 41 -2.77 8.30 10.12
CA PRO A 41 -3.39 8.22 8.80
C PRO A 41 -4.84 7.71 8.83
N CYS A 42 -5.20 6.83 9.79
CA CYS A 42 -6.59 6.37 9.96
C CYS A 42 -7.58 7.45 10.45
N ASP A 43 -7.09 8.55 11.02
CA ASP A 43 -7.91 9.67 11.50
C ASP A 43 -8.08 10.76 10.43
N HIS A 44 -7.19 10.78 9.41
CA HIS A 44 -7.18 11.76 8.34
C HIS A 44 -7.74 11.25 7.00
N PHE A 45 -7.46 9.99 6.63
CA PHE A 45 -7.94 9.38 5.38
C PHE A 45 -9.25 8.62 5.60
N ASP A 46 -10.18 8.71 4.64
CA ASP A 46 -11.42 7.91 4.58
C ASP A 46 -11.17 6.55 3.92
N MET A 47 -10.14 6.45 3.07
CA MET A 47 -9.71 5.21 2.44
C MET A 47 -8.19 5.10 2.37
N ILE A 48 -7.64 3.95 2.80
CA ILE A 48 -6.22 3.60 2.61
C ILE A 48 -6.13 2.25 1.88
N GLY A 49 -5.68 2.29 0.63
CA GLY A 49 -5.46 1.13 -0.22
C GLY A 49 -3.97 0.83 -0.45
N GLY A 50 -3.63 -0.43 -0.72
CA GLY A 50 -2.24 -0.78 -1.04
C GLY A 50 -2.05 -2.07 -1.82
N THR A 51 -0.89 -2.19 -2.47
CA THR A 51 -0.45 -3.39 -3.18
C THR A 51 0.86 -3.91 -2.57
N GLY A 52 1.03 -5.23 -2.41
CA GLY A 52 2.31 -5.78 -1.95
C GLY A 52 2.69 -5.28 -0.57
N THR A 53 3.94 -4.83 -0.41
CA THR A 53 4.38 -4.17 0.83
C THR A 53 3.64 -2.86 1.13
N GLY A 54 3.10 -2.16 0.13
CA GLY A 54 2.17 -1.05 0.32
C GLY A 54 0.81 -1.50 0.89
N GLY A 55 0.36 -2.71 0.56
CA GLY A 55 -0.81 -3.35 1.15
C GLY A 55 -0.61 -3.67 2.64
N LEU A 56 0.55 -4.20 3.01
CA LEU A 56 0.95 -4.33 4.43
C LEU A 56 0.93 -2.97 5.15
N ILE A 57 1.53 -1.94 4.58
CA ILE A 57 1.56 -0.59 5.17
C ILE A 57 0.13 -0.04 5.33
N ALA A 58 -0.72 -0.20 4.31
CA ALA A 58 -2.12 0.21 4.35
C ALA A 58 -2.89 -0.45 5.51
N VAL A 59 -2.69 -1.76 5.74
CA VAL A 59 -3.31 -2.49 6.86
C VAL A 59 -2.76 -2.03 8.21
N MET A 60 -1.45 -1.77 8.32
CA MET A 60 -0.84 -1.28 9.57
C MET A 60 -1.31 0.12 9.97
N LEU A 61 -1.19 1.09 9.05
CA LEU A 61 -1.62 2.48 9.27
C LEU A 61 -3.15 2.60 9.40
N GLY A 62 -3.89 1.77 8.67
CA GLY A 62 -5.34 1.82 8.62
C GLY A 62 -6.03 0.90 9.63
N ARG A 63 -6.01 -0.41 9.37
CA ARG A 63 -6.81 -1.40 10.12
C ARG A 63 -6.29 -1.69 11.53
N LEU A 64 -4.99 -1.54 11.76
CA LEU A 64 -4.33 -1.65 13.07
C LEU A 64 -4.11 -0.29 13.77
N GLU A 65 -4.57 0.80 13.15
CA GLU A 65 -4.59 2.17 13.70
C GLU A 65 -3.23 2.60 14.27
N MET A 66 -2.14 2.27 13.56
CA MET A 66 -0.78 2.65 13.93
C MET A 66 -0.48 4.11 13.57
N THR A 67 0.33 4.75 14.41
CA THR A 67 1.10 5.94 14.02
C THR A 67 2.12 5.58 12.92
N VAL A 68 2.63 6.58 12.20
CA VAL A 68 3.59 6.32 11.12
C VAL A 68 4.92 5.78 11.66
N ASP A 69 5.39 6.27 12.82
CA ASP A 69 6.63 5.78 13.43
C ASP A 69 6.51 4.35 13.99
N GLU A 70 5.39 3.99 14.64
CA GLU A 70 5.11 2.57 14.99
C GLU A 70 5.18 1.68 13.74
N CYS A 71 4.59 2.14 12.63
CA CYS A 71 4.60 1.42 11.37
C CYS A 71 6.01 1.31 10.77
N ILE A 72 6.85 2.35 10.86
CA ILE A 72 8.26 2.33 10.44
C ILE A 72 9.05 1.29 11.24
N ASP A 73 8.90 1.28 12.57
CA ASP A 73 9.64 0.34 13.43
C ASP A 73 9.27 -1.11 13.15
N GLN A 74 7.97 -1.43 13.06
CA GLN A 74 7.50 -2.78 12.71
C GLN A 74 7.93 -3.18 11.29
N TYR A 75 7.93 -2.24 10.35
CA TYR A 75 8.33 -2.49 8.97
C TYR A 75 9.83 -2.79 8.83
N VAL A 76 10.68 -2.06 9.54
CA VAL A 76 12.13 -2.30 9.58
C VAL A 76 12.45 -3.62 10.29
N ALA A 77 11.74 -3.94 11.39
CA ALA A 77 11.89 -5.21 12.08
C ALA A 77 11.50 -6.40 11.18
N LEU A 78 10.39 -6.28 10.43
CA LEU A 78 9.91 -7.29 9.49
C LEU A 78 10.91 -7.60 8.37
N HIS A 79 11.50 -6.58 7.73
CA HIS A 79 12.51 -6.83 6.70
C HIS A 79 13.77 -7.47 7.28
N SER A 80 14.12 -7.16 8.53
CA SER A 80 15.23 -7.79 9.24
C SER A 80 14.98 -9.25 9.61
N SER A 81 13.71 -9.68 9.75
CA SER A 81 13.36 -11.09 10.01
C SER A 81 13.18 -11.93 8.74
N ILE A 82 12.75 -11.31 7.62
CA ILE A 82 12.55 -12.00 6.33
C ILE A 82 13.85 -12.12 5.53
N ILE A 83 14.80 -11.20 5.68
CA ILE A 83 16.11 -11.27 5.02
C ILE A 83 17.09 -12.06 5.91
N HIS A 84 17.20 -13.37 5.67
CA HIS A 84 18.25 -14.18 6.27
C HIS A 84 19.64 -13.88 5.67
N ASP A 85 20.66 -13.90 6.53
CA ASP A 85 22.06 -13.62 6.17
C ASP A 85 22.58 -14.49 5.01
N VAL A 86 23.47 -13.91 4.20
CA VAL A 86 24.00 -14.55 2.99
C VAL A 86 25.01 -15.65 3.37
N GLY A 87 24.51 -16.89 3.49
CA GLY A 87 25.34 -18.06 3.79
C GLY A 87 26.41 -18.33 2.73
N VAL A 88 27.60 -18.76 3.19
CA VAL A 88 28.84 -18.94 2.39
C VAL A 88 28.77 -20.02 1.29
N PHE A 89 27.66 -20.77 1.19
CA PHE A 89 27.45 -21.79 0.16
C PHE A 89 26.29 -21.40 -0.76
N GLY A 90 26.58 -21.32 -2.06
CA GLY A 90 25.76 -20.58 -3.01
C GLY A 90 24.36 -21.16 -3.34
N ILE A 91 23.47 -20.22 -3.67
CA ILE A 91 22.19 -20.35 -4.42
C ILE A 91 20.91 -20.59 -3.58
N ARG A 92 20.23 -19.46 -3.33
CA ARG A 92 18.76 -19.19 -3.32
C ARG A 92 17.83 -19.88 -2.31
N SER A 93 17.17 -19.04 -1.53
CA SER A 93 15.74 -19.05 -1.19
C SER A 93 15.42 -17.62 -0.73
N GLY A 94 14.35 -16.92 -1.13
CA GLY A 94 12.97 -17.36 -1.29
C GLY A 94 12.17 -16.67 -0.20
N TYR A 95 11.07 -16.01 -0.55
CA TYR A 95 10.26 -15.24 0.39
C TYR A 95 9.71 -16.16 1.49
N ASP A 96 10.23 -16.08 2.71
CA ASP A 96 9.76 -16.96 3.79
C ASP A 96 8.37 -16.52 4.27
N ARG A 97 7.37 -17.21 3.73
CA ARG A 97 5.97 -17.04 4.10
C ARG A 97 5.72 -17.34 5.58
N LEU A 98 6.44 -18.27 6.21
CA LEU A 98 6.28 -18.56 7.63
C LEU A 98 6.85 -17.43 8.47
N ALA A 99 8.03 -16.90 8.13
CA ALA A 99 8.61 -15.73 8.79
C ALA A 99 7.71 -14.48 8.67
N LEU A 100 7.11 -14.25 7.49
CA LEU A 100 6.09 -13.21 7.31
C LEU A 100 4.87 -13.51 8.20
N GLU A 101 4.26 -14.68 8.09
CA GLU A 101 3.05 -15.03 8.83
C GLU A 101 3.24 -14.86 10.34
N ASP A 102 4.39 -15.29 10.87
CA ASP A 102 4.71 -15.19 12.30
C ASP A 102 5.03 -13.76 12.74
N THR A 103 5.73 -12.97 11.91
CA THR A 103 5.95 -11.54 12.22
C THR A 103 4.64 -10.75 12.16
N VAL A 104 3.74 -11.03 11.20
CA VAL A 104 2.40 -10.43 11.14
C VAL A 104 1.56 -10.82 12.36
N LYS A 105 1.62 -12.08 12.82
CA LYS A 105 1.00 -12.50 14.09
C LYS A 105 1.58 -11.73 15.29
N GLN A 106 2.87 -11.41 15.31
CA GLN A 106 3.49 -10.60 16.37
C GLN A 106 3.02 -9.14 16.32
N ILE A 107 2.98 -8.53 15.14
CA ILE A 107 2.44 -7.19 14.88
C ILE A 107 0.97 -7.09 15.30
N MET A 108 0.16 -8.10 15.03
CA MET A 108 -1.24 -8.15 15.48
C MET A 108 -1.33 -8.23 17.00
N ARG A 109 -0.53 -9.10 17.65
CA ARG A 109 -0.50 -9.24 19.12
C ARG A 109 -0.05 -7.96 19.84
N SER A 110 0.89 -7.19 19.29
CA SER A 110 1.33 -5.93 19.90
C SER A 110 0.30 -4.80 19.82
N LYS A 111 -0.78 -4.99 19.05
CA LYS A 111 -1.96 -4.11 18.97
C LYS A 111 -3.23 -4.76 19.51
N ASP A 112 -3.10 -5.81 20.32
CA ASP A 112 -4.20 -6.58 20.95
C ASP A 112 -5.16 -7.29 19.97
N PHE A 113 -4.72 -7.61 18.75
CA PHE A 113 -5.48 -8.39 17.77
C PHE A 113 -5.19 -9.89 17.87
N ALA A 114 -6.26 -10.70 17.87
CA ALA A 114 -6.17 -12.15 17.72
C ALA A 114 -5.84 -12.52 16.25
N ALA A 115 -5.07 -13.59 16.03
CA ALA A 115 -4.56 -13.96 14.70
C ALA A 115 -5.65 -14.31 13.66
N ASP A 116 -6.86 -14.66 14.13
CA ASP A 116 -8.06 -14.95 13.36
C ASP A 116 -8.97 -13.72 13.17
N THR A 117 -8.57 -12.53 13.63
CA THR A 117 -9.38 -11.31 13.46
C THR A 117 -9.60 -11.00 11.98
N LEU A 118 -10.88 -10.79 11.62
CA LEU A 118 -11.29 -10.43 10.27
C LEU A 118 -10.72 -9.08 9.82
N LEU A 119 -10.44 -8.97 8.52
CA LEU A 119 -10.11 -7.71 7.86
C LEU A 119 -11.27 -6.71 7.96
N GLU A 120 -12.51 -7.20 7.98
CA GLU A 120 -13.71 -6.40 8.22
C GLU A 120 -13.50 -5.44 9.40
N ASN A 121 -13.81 -4.16 9.19
CA ASN A 121 -13.76 -3.14 10.22
C ASN A 121 -15.20 -2.85 10.68
N PRO A 122 -15.71 -3.56 11.70
CA PRO A 122 -17.07 -3.33 12.18
C PRO A 122 -17.17 -1.92 12.76
N ASP A 123 -18.23 -1.19 12.39
CA ASP A 123 -18.46 0.18 12.82
C ASP A 123 -18.50 0.26 14.36
N LYS A 124 -17.47 0.88 14.95
CA LYS A 124 -17.29 1.03 16.41
C LYS A 124 -18.48 1.74 17.09
N SER A 125 -19.30 2.47 16.33
CA SER A 125 -20.46 3.22 16.85
C SER A 125 -21.75 2.40 16.96
N GLY A 126 -21.82 1.20 16.36
CA GLY A 126 -23.07 0.45 16.20
C GLY A 126 -24.08 1.11 15.25
N CYS A 127 -23.72 2.22 14.62
CA CYS A 127 -24.51 2.83 13.55
C CYS A 127 -24.38 2.00 12.26
N LYS A 128 -25.35 2.12 11.35
CA LYS A 128 -25.26 1.52 10.00
C LYS A 128 -24.63 2.50 8.99
N CYS A 129 -23.69 3.32 9.44
CA CYS A 129 -23.10 4.41 8.66
C CYS A 129 -21.64 4.14 8.38
N SER A 130 -21.37 3.19 7.46
CA SER A 130 -20.03 2.81 7.00
C SER A 130 -19.18 3.95 6.44
N LEU A 131 -19.73 5.16 6.30
CA LEU A 131 -19.03 6.39 5.89
C LEU A 131 -18.23 7.07 7.02
N LEU A 132 -18.31 6.56 8.26
CA LEU A 132 -17.56 7.10 9.42
C LEU A 132 -16.38 6.22 9.87
N THR A 133 -16.22 5.04 9.27
CA THR A 133 -15.13 4.11 9.57
C THR A 133 -14.17 4.09 8.38
N LEU A 134 -12.86 4.17 8.64
CA LEU A 134 -11.83 4.06 7.60
C LEU A 134 -12.03 2.79 6.75
N GLN A 135 -11.99 2.99 5.44
CA GLN A 135 -12.03 1.91 4.46
C GLN A 135 -10.62 1.46 4.09
N ASN A 136 -10.25 0.25 4.52
CA ASN A 136 -8.96 -0.33 4.19
C ASN A 136 -9.11 -1.45 3.17
N PHE A 137 -8.17 -1.52 2.21
CA PHE A 137 -8.12 -2.62 1.27
C PHE A 137 -6.71 -2.96 0.82
N VAL A 138 -6.53 -4.20 0.35
CA VAL A 138 -5.32 -4.66 -0.34
C VAL A 138 -5.65 -5.27 -1.70
N THR A 139 -4.78 -5.05 -2.68
CA THR A 139 -4.92 -5.70 -4.00
C THR A 139 -4.33 -7.11 -3.99
N VAL A 140 -4.95 -8.00 -4.76
CA VAL A 140 -4.51 -9.38 -4.96
C VAL A 140 -4.80 -9.83 -6.39
N THR A 141 -4.13 -10.88 -6.86
CA THR A 141 -4.45 -11.56 -8.12
C THR A 141 -5.03 -12.94 -7.83
N SER A 142 -6.15 -13.29 -8.47
CA SER A 142 -6.75 -14.63 -8.30
C SER A 142 -5.87 -15.68 -8.98
N ALA A 143 -5.44 -16.71 -8.26
CA ALA A 143 -4.57 -17.75 -8.82
C ALA A 143 -5.26 -18.48 -9.99
N GLY A 144 -4.51 -18.75 -11.06
CA GLY A 144 -5.06 -19.29 -12.31
C GLY A 144 -5.79 -18.27 -13.19
N SER A 145 -5.75 -16.97 -12.84
CA SER A 145 -6.29 -15.87 -13.65
C SER A 145 -5.30 -14.70 -13.70
N THR A 146 -5.46 -13.83 -14.70
CA THR A 146 -4.86 -12.49 -14.72
C THR A 146 -5.79 -11.44 -14.09
N THR A 147 -6.98 -11.85 -13.61
CA THR A 147 -7.94 -10.96 -12.97
C THR A 147 -7.49 -10.60 -11.55
N SER A 148 -7.03 -9.36 -11.39
CA SER A 148 -6.85 -8.74 -10.09
C SER A 148 -8.18 -8.51 -9.36
N SER A 149 -8.11 -8.50 -8.04
CA SER A 149 -9.23 -8.34 -7.12
C SER A 149 -8.76 -7.54 -5.89
N VAL A 150 -9.68 -7.29 -4.98
CA VAL A 150 -9.47 -6.54 -3.75
C VAL A 150 -9.99 -7.36 -2.57
N LEU A 151 -9.20 -7.43 -1.50
CA LEU A 151 -9.63 -7.85 -0.18
C LEU A 151 -9.82 -6.57 0.65
N ALA A 152 -11.03 -6.36 1.18
CA ALA A 152 -11.44 -5.09 1.78
C ALA A 152 -12.04 -5.28 3.18
N SER A 153 -11.94 -4.23 4.00
CA SER A 153 -12.55 -4.15 5.32
C SER A 153 -14.06 -3.85 5.28
N TYR A 154 -14.65 -3.72 4.09
CA TYR A 154 -16.00 -3.22 3.85
C TYR A 154 -16.77 -4.02 2.79
N TYR A 155 -18.09 -3.86 2.79
CA TYR A 155 -18.95 -4.48 1.79
C TYR A 155 -18.72 -3.88 0.40
N ARG A 156 -18.45 -4.76 -0.57
CA ARG A 156 -18.27 -4.43 -1.98
C ARG A 156 -19.40 -5.04 -2.79
N GLN A 157 -20.03 -4.23 -3.65
CA GLN A 157 -21.00 -4.73 -4.63
C GLN A 157 -20.34 -5.61 -5.70
N ARG A 158 -19.04 -5.43 -5.94
CA ARG A 158 -18.23 -6.21 -6.89
C ARG A 158 -17.34 -7.19 -6.15
N GLY A 159 -17.24 -8.43 -6.64
CA GLY A 159 -16.44 -9.49 -6.04
C GLY A 159 -17.24 -10.48 -5.20
N ALA A 160 -16.56 -11.40 -4.51
CA ALA A 160 -17.20 -12.46 -3.75
C ALA A 160 -17.50 -11.99 -2.32
N ALA A 161 -18.79 -11.80 -1.99
CA ALA A 161 -19.24 -11.29 -0.69
C ALA A 161 -18.80 -12.16 0.52
N GLU A 162 -18.52 -13.45 0.29
CA GLU A 162 -17.96 -14.36 1.30
C GLU A 162 -16.61 -13.86 1.87
N LEU A 163 -15.81 -13.15 1.07
CA LEU A 163 -14.46 -12.73 1.44
C LEU A 163 -14.47 -11.72 2.58
N LEU A 164 -15.48 -10.83 2.66
CA LEU A 164 -15.62 -9.89 3.77
C LEU A 164 -15.74 -10.61 5.12
N LYS A 165 -16.47 -11.72 5.15
CA LYS A 165 -16.79 -12.48 6.38
C LYS A 165 -15.81 -13.59 6.70
N THR A 166 -14.75 -13.75 5.91
CA THR A 166 -13.81 -14.88 6.01
C THR A 166 -12.34 -14.51 5.87
N THR A 167 -12.02 -13.36 5.29
CA THR A 167 -10.63 -12.89 5.18
C THR A 167 -10.14 -12.37 6.53
N THR A 168 -9.11 -12.99 7.09
CA THR A 168 -8.41 -12.43 8.27
C THR A 168 -7.42 -11.34 7.86
N ILE A 169 -7.07 -10.46 8.80
CA ILE A 169 -6.00 -9.45 8.63
C ILE A 169 -4.70 -10.12 8.17
N LEU A 170 -4.34 -11.25 8.82
CA LEU A 170 -3.19 -12.07 8.46
C LEU A 170 -3.28 -12.57 7.00
N GLN A 171 -4.41 -13.16 6.59
CA GLN A 171 -4.58 -13.66 5.22
C GLN A 171 -4.48 -12.55 4.18
N ALA A 172 -5.04 -11.36 4.45
CA ALA A 172 -4.97 -10.22 3.55
C ALA A 172 -3.52 -9.76 3.30
N ILE A 173 -2.75 -9.58 4.37
CA ILE A 173 -1.32 -9.20 4.30
C ILE A 173 -0.51 -10.29 3.58
N VAL A 174 -0.69 -11.56 3.95
CA VAL A 174 0.08 -12.67 3.36
C VAL A 174 -0.26 -12.81 1.87
N ALA A 175 -1.52 -12.65 1.48
CA ALA A 175 -1.95 -12.73 0.09
C ALA A 175 -1.41 -11.58 -0.77
N THR A 176 -1.52 -10.33 -0.32
CA THR A 176 -1.04 -9.18 -1.09
C THR A 176 0.48 -9.18 -1.26
N CYS A 177 1.24 -9.70 -0.29
CA CYS A 177 2.70 -9.83 -0.41
C CYS A 177 3.19 -11.15 -1.05
N ALA A 178 2.30 -12.09 -1.41
CA ALA A 178 2.67 -13.38 -2.01
C ALA A 178 3.01 -13.25 -3.51
N ILE A 179 4.19 -12.71 -3.82
CA ILE A 179 4.72 -12.55 -5.19
C ILE A 179 4.73 -13.92 -5.91
N PRO A 180 4.11 -14.09 -7.09
CA PRO A 180 4.01 -15.39 -7.77
C PRO A 180 5.35 -16.09 -8.04
N ALA A 181 6.43 -15.33 -8.25
CA ALA A 181 7.77 -15.87 -8.49
C ALA A 181 8.47 -16.39 -7.21
N LEU A 182 7.92 -16.11 -6.02
CA LEU A 182 8.56 -16.36 -4.72
C LEU A 182 7.63 -17.00 -3.66
N GLY A 183 6.30 -17.04 -3.89
CA GLY A 183 5.31 -17.34 -2.86
C GLY A 183 4.21 -18.32 -3.29
N ILE A 184 3.79 -19.15 -2.34
CA ILE A 184 2.66 -20.07 -2.45
C ILE A 184 1.35 -19.27 -2.24
N PRO A 185 0.32 -19.45 -3.08
CA PRO A 185 -0.92 -18.69 -2.95
C PRO A 185 -1.61 -18.92 -1.60
N VAL A 186 -2.36 -17.93 -1.15
CA VAL A 186 -3.15 -17.99 0.08
C VAL A 186 -4.58 -18.39 -0.26
N ALA A 187 -5.05 -19.50 0.32
CA ALA A 187 -6.45 -19.89 0.25
C ALA A 187 -7.28 -19.11 1.28
N ILE A 188 -8.40 -18.53 0.83
CA ILE A 188 -9.31 -17.71 1.65
C ILE A 188 -10.76 -18.15 1.41
N GLY A 189 -11.55 -18.19 2.49
CA GLY A 189 -12.97 -18.54 2.47
C GLY A 189 -13.27 -20.04 2.27
N PRO A 190 -14.54 -20.45 2.49
CA PRO A 190 -14.98 -21.84 2.38
C PRO A 190 -14.91 -22.38 0.95
N SER A 191 -14.93 -21.48 -0.05
CA SER A 191 -14.72 -21.81 -1.46
C SER A 191 -13.27 -22.19 -1.80
N GLY A 192 -12.31 -21.99 -0.88
CA GLY A 192 -10.89 -22.27 -1.12
C GLY A 192 -10.24 -21.40 -2.19
N ARG A 193 -10.72 -20.16 -2.38
CA ARG A 193 -10.19 -19.25 -3.42
C ARG A 193 -8.74 -18.91 -3.10
N THR A 194 -7.86 -19.09 -4.07
CA THR A 194 -6.43 -18.88 -3.93
C THR A 194 -6.00 -17.54 -4.52
N PHE A 195 -5.15 -16.80 -3.78
CA PHE A 195 -4.71 -15.45 -4.13
C PHE A 195 -3.19 -15.28 -4.04
N HIS A 196 -2.66 -14.44 -4.91
CA HIS A 196 -1.27 -13.96 -4.94
C HIS A 196 -1.24 -12.43 -4.87
N SER A 197 -0.03 -11.85 -4.85
CA SER A 197 0.21 -10.42 -4.93
C SER A 197 -0.48 -9.74 -6.13
N GLY A 198 -0.91 -8.50 -5.94
CA GLY A 198 -1.38 -7.60 -7.00
C GLY A 198 -0.26 -6.91 -7.79
N GLU A 199 1.00 -7.04 -7.36
CA GLU A 199 2.17 -6.36 -7.97
C GLU A 199 2.41 -6.78 -9.43
N THR A 200 1.84 -7.91 -9.87
CA THR A 200 1.77 -8.30 -11.29
C THR A 200 0.56 -7.65 -11.97
N GLY A 201 0.64 -6.33 -12.21
CA GLY A 201 -0.29 -5.58 -13.07
C GLY A 201 -1.13 -4.49 -12.39
N ILE A 202 -1.10 -4.39 -11.05
CA ILE A 202 -1.64 -3.26 -10.29
C ILE A 202 -0.66 -2.90 -9.15
N ASN A 203 0.63 -2.76 -9.46
CA ASN A 203 1.62 -2.39 -8.44
C ASN A 203 1.32 -1.00 -7.84
N ASN A 204 0.81 -0.06 -8.66
CA ASN A 204 0.20 1.17 -8.18
C ASN A 204 -1.34 1.04 -8.14
N PRO A 205 -1.97 1.01 -6.95
CA PRO A 205 -3.42 0.85 -6.80
C PRO A 205 -4.25 2.11 -7.07
N VAL A 206 -3.71 3.16 -7.70
CA VAL A 206 -4.42 4.45 -7.92
C VAL A 206 -5.78 4.28 -8.63
N PHE A 207 -5.87 3.47 -9.70
CA PHE A 207 -7.14 3.21 -10.39
C PHE A 207 -8.12 2.42 -9.52
N VAL A 208 -7.63 1.41 -8.79
CA VAL A 208 -8.47 0.60 -7.89
C VAL A 208 -9.03 1.44 -6.75
N THR A 209 -8.20 2.31 -6.17
CA THR A 209 -8.60 3.25 -5.11
C THR A 209 -9.67 4.21 -5.61
N TRP A 210 -9.51 4.76 -6.82
CA TRP A 210 -10.52 5.61 -7.46
C TRP A 210 -11.85 4.87 -7.68
N GLU A 211 -11.81 3.64 -8.21
CA GLU A 211 -13.01 2.85 -8.49
C GLU A 211 -13.75 2.40 -7.22
N GLU A 212 -13.01 1.98 -6.19
CA GLU A 212 -13.57 1.58 -4.90
C GLU A 212 -14.11 2.80 -4.13
N ALA A 213 -13.40 3.94 -4.14
CA ALA A 213 -13.86 5.19 -3.55
C ALA A 213 -15.15 5.70 -4.24
N HIS A 214 -15.19 5.69 -5.57
CA HIS A 214 -16.40 6.04 -6.32
C HIS A 214 -17.56 5.09 -6.00
N GLY A 215 -17.28 3.79 -5.82
CA GLY A 215 -18.30 2.79 -5.47
C GLY A 215 -18.85 2.89 -4.03
N LEU A 216 -18.17 3.61 -3.14
CA LEU A 216 -18.54 3.77 -1.72
C LEU A 216 -19.04 5.16 -1.35
N PHE A 217 -18.50 6.21 -1.96
CA PHE A 217 -18.71 7.60 -1.52
C PHE A 217 -19.67 8.39 -2.42
N CYS A 218 -19.98 7.89 -3.62
CA CYS A 218 -20.98 8.46 -4.54
C CYS A 218 -22.27 7.64 -4.46
N ASP A 219 -23.31 8.21 -3.85
CA ASP A 219 -24.61 7.53 -3.64
C ASP A 219 -25.55 7.67 -4.85
N LEU A 220 -25.35 8.72 -5.67
CA LEU A 220 -26.23 9.10 -6.78
C LEU A 220 -25.59 8.78 -8.13
N LYS A 221 -26.42 8.39 -9.12
CA LYS A 221 -25.97 7.96 -10.46
C LYS A 221 -25.15 8.99 -11.24
N ASP A 222 -25.32 10.26 -10.91
CA ASP A 222 -24.69 11.41 -11.59
C ASP A 222 -23.72 12.17 -10.64
N GLU A 223 -23.36 11.59 -9.48
CA GLU A 223 -22.41 12.18 -8.54
C GLU A 223 -20.97 11.77 -8.88
N HIS A 224 -20.16 12.76 -9.25
CA HIS A 224 -18.75 12.59 -9.56
C HIS A 224 -17.90 12.59 -8.28
N LEU A 225 -16.99 11.62 -8.13
CA LEU A 225 -16.08 11.54 -6.97
C LEU A 225 -15.26 12.82 -6.80
N GLU A 226 -14.90 13.48 -7.91
CA GLU A 226 -14.30 14.81 -7.96
C GLU A 226 -15.00 15.83 -7.05
N SER A 227 -16.33 15.86 -7.05
CA SER A 227 -17.12 16.83 -6.26
C SER A 227 -17.12 16.55 -4.76
N ARG A 228 -16.64 15.35 -4.38
CA ARG A 228 -16.55 14.86 -3.01
C ARG A 228 -15.11 14.71 -2.55
N LEU A 229 -14.11 14.81 -3.44
CA LEU A 229 -12.71 14.64 -3.09
C LEU A 229 -12.17 15.91 -2.43
N ASN A 230 -11.46 15.77 -1.31
CA ASN A 230 -10.60 16.83 -0.78
C ASN A 230 -9.16 16.59 -1.23
N CYS A 231 -8.63 15.38 -1.03
CA CYS A 231 -7.28 15.01 -1.45
C CYS A 231 -7.17 13.52 -1.81
N PHE A 232 -6.44 13.20 -2.88
CA PHE A 232 -6.03 11.85 -3.25
C PHE A 232 -4.52 11.75 -3.38
N VAL A 233 -3.88 11.10 -2.41
CA VAL A 233 -2.44 10.86 -2.36
C VAL A 233 -2.11 9.47 -2.91
N SER A 234 -1.23 9.41 -3.91
CA SER A 234 -0.56 8.19 -4.36
C SER A 234 0.91 8.22 -3.94
N VAL A 235 1.36 7.23 -3.15
CA VAL A 235 2.72 7.15 -2.65
C VAL A 235 3.45 5.94 -3.23
N GLY A 236 4.55 6.22 -3.93
CA GLY A 236 5.38 5.23 -4.60
C GLY A 236 6.57 4.77 -3.77
N CYS A 237 7.01 3.54 -4.04
CA CYS A 237 8.22 2.92 -3.48
C CYS A 237 9.49 3.22 -4.30
N GLY A 238 9.52 4.38 -4.98
CA GLY A 238 10.68 4.94 -5.67
C GLY A 238 10.81 4.62 -7.16
N VAL A 239 11.39 5.57 -7.90
CA VAL A 239 11.47 5.62 -9.38
C VAL A 239 12.87 5.25 -9.88
N ARG A 240 12.98 4.54 -11.01
CA ARG A 240 14.27 4.32 -11.70
C ARG A 240 14.62 5.54 -12.58
N PRO A 241 15.85 6.06 -12.52
CA PRO A 241 16.36 6.93 -13.57
C PRO A 241 16.36 6.19 -14.93
N LEU A 242 16.17 6.92 -16.02
CA LEU A 242 16.09 6.38 -17.39
C LEU A 242 17.41 5.80 -17.94
N GLN A 243 18.46 5.66 -17.13
CA GLN A 243 19.81 5.30 -17.56
C GLN A 243 20.50 4.31 -16.60
N SER A 244 20.26 3.01 -16.80
CA SER A 244 21.13 1.96 -16.25
C SER A 244 21.13 0.71 -17.13
N SER A 245 21.85 0.74 -18.25
CA SER A 245 22.01 -0.41 -19.15
C SER A 245 23.05 -1.41 -18.59
N GLY A 246 22.63 -2.23 -17.62
CA GLY A 246 23.45 -3.30 -17.03
C GLY A 246 22.91 -4.69 -17.41
N GLN A 247 23.64 -5.43 -18.24
CA GLN A 247 23.29 -6.80 -18.66
C GLN A 247 23.80 -7.88 -17.69
N ASP A 248 23.50 -7.78 -16.39
CA ASP A 248 23.56 -8.94 -15.49
C ASP A 248 22.81 -8.66 -14.18
N THR A 249 21.54 -9.06 -14.13
CA THR A 249 20.72 -8.93 -12.91
C THR A 249 19.85 -10.18 -12.74
N SER A 250 19.77 -10.69 -11.51
CA SER A 250 18.96 -11.87 -11.21
C SER A 250 17.47 -11.66 -11.57
N ALA A 251 16.74 -12.75 -11.84
CA ALA A 251 15.31 -12.69 -12.15
C ALA A 251 14.46 -11.98 -11.08
N CYS A 252 14.91 -11.99 -9.81
CA CYS A 252 14.29 -11.23 -8.72
C CYS A 252 14.46 -9.71 -8.87
N ILE A 253 15.57 -9.24 -9.45
CA ILE A 253 15.88 -7.81 -9.66
C ILE A 253 15.24 -7.28 -10.95
N GLN A 254 14.93 -8.15 -11.92
CA GLN A 254 14.11 -7.85 -13.09
C GLN A 254 12.61 -7.82 -12.74
N THR A 255 12.18 -8.74 -11.86
CA THR A 255 11.05 -8.52 -10.93
C THR A 255 11.39 -7.33 -10.02
N PHE A 256 10.44 -6.73 -9.29
CA PHE A 256 10.59 -5.45 -8.58
C PHE A 256 10.87 -4.22 -9.47
N SER A 257 11.81 -4.25 -10.43
CA SER A 257 12.05 -3.13 -11.34
C SER A 257 11.02 -3.03 -12.48
N ASN A 258 10.58 -4.15 -13.03
CA ASN A 258 9.38 -4.18 -13.88
C ASN A 258 8.12 -3.70 -13.13
N MET A 259 8.02 -3.98 -11.82
CA MET A 259 6.90 -3.56 -10.97
C MET A 259 6.96 -2.04 -10.67
N ALA A 260 8.16 -1.50 -10.39
CA ALA A 260 8.35 -0.06 -10.22
C ALA A 260 8.04 0.72 -11.52
N TYR A 261 8.52 0.21 -12.67
CA TYR A 261 8.19 0.77 -13.98
C TYR A 261 6.67 0.75 -14.26
N GLU A 262 6.00 -0.37 -13.98
CA GLU A 262 4.53 -0.46 -14.14
C GLU A 262 3.81 0.55 -13.24
N ALA A 263 4.22 0.68 -11.97
CA ALA A 263 3.62 1.62 -11.04
C ALA A 263 3.72 3.10 -11.50
N ASP A 264 4.85 3.48 -12.10
CA ASP A 264 5.06 4.82 -12.63
C ASP A 264 4.27 5.06 -13.94
N GLU A 265 4.24 4.09 -14.86
CA GLU A 265 3.39 4.16 -16.06
C GLU A 265 1.89 4.20 -15.71
N THR A 266 1.46 3.44 -14.70
CA THR A 266 0.09 3.48 -14.18
C THR A 266 -0.22 4.83 -13.54
N SER A 267 0.69 5.44 -12.79
CA SER A 267 0.51 6.82 -12.28
C SER A 267 0.37 7.84 -13.41
N LYS A 268 1.24 7.78 -14.43
CA LYS A 268 1.16 8.68 -15.61
C LYS A 268 -0.17 8.52 -16.34
N ARG A 269 -0.61 7.27 -16.56
CA ARG A 269 -1.90 6.95 -17.19
C ARG A 269 -3.10 7.48 -16.39
N PHE A 270 -3.03 7.45 -15.05
CA PHE A 270 -4.07 8.03 -14.20
C PHE A 270 -4.17 9.55 -14.41
N VAL A 271 -3.03 10.24 -14.37
CA VAL A 271 -2.92 11.68 -14.67
C VAL A 271 -3.44 12.02 -16.07
N TYR A 272 -2.97 11.34 -17.12
CA TYR A 272 -3.38 11.63 -18.50
C TYR A 272 -4.88 11.40 -18.76
N SER A 273 -5.53 10.53 -17.98
CA SER A 273 -6.97 10.30 -18.08
C SER A 273 -7.82 11.22 -17.21
N ARG A 274 -7.22 11.97 -16.27
CA ARG A 274 -7.89 12.90 -15.35
C ARG A 274 -7.01 14.13 -15.04
N PRO A 275 -6.60 14.93 -16.05
CA PRO A 275 -5.70 16.08 -15.83
C PRO A 275 -6.29 17.12 -14.88
N HIS A 276 -7.62 17.27 -14.87
CA HIS A 276 -8.37 18.17 -13.99
C HIS A 276 -8.11 17.92 -12.50
N LEU A 277 -7.75 16.70 -12.09
CA LEU A 277 -7.40 16.41 -10.70
C LEU A 277 -6.08 17.06 -10.27
N LEU A 278 -5.12 17.22 -11.19
CA LEU A 278 -3.91 17.99 -10.93
C LEU A 278 -4.19 19.49 -10.96
N ASP A 279 -4.94 19.95 -11.97
CA ASP A 279 -5.25 21.38 -12.17
C ASP A 279 -6.03 21.97 -10.98
N LEU A 280 -6.88 21.16 -10.34
CA LEU A 280 -7.64 21.53 -9.14
C LEU A 280 -6.90 21.26 -7.83
N GLY A 281 -5.70 20.68 -7.85
CA GLY A 281 -4.95 20.32 -6.63
C GLY A 281 -5.61 19.21 -5.81
N LEU A 282 -6.32 18.28 -6.44
CA LEU A 282 -7.04 17.18 -5.78
C LEU A 282 -6.28 15.84 -5.82
N TYR A 283 -5.25 15.70 -6.67
CA TYR A 283 -4.42 14.50 -6.77
C TYR A 283 -2.94 14.83 -6.62
N PHE A 284 -2.24 14.03 -5.83
CA PHE A 284 -0.81 14.18 -5.57
C PHE A 284 -0.11 12.83 -5.72
N ARG A 285 1.01 12.81 -6.44
CA ARG A 285 1.88 11.63 -6.57
C ARG A 285 3.24 11.94 -5.97
N PHE A 286 3.61 11.24 -4.91
CA PHE A 286 4.93 11.31 -4.29
C PHE A 286 5.68 10.00 -4.51
N SER A 287 6.89 10.05 -5.07
CA SER A 287 7.73 8.87 -5.27
C SER A 287 9.18 9.32 -5.46
N ALA A 288 10.06 8.93 -4.52
CA ALA A 288 11.44 9.40 -4.52
C ALA A 288 12.29 8.75 -5.63
N VAL A 289 12.99 9.56 -6.42
CA VAL A 289 13.83 9.09 -7.53
C VAL A 289 15.16 8.54 -7.01
N GLY A 290 15.68 7.47 -7.62
CA GLY A 290 17.03 6.93 -7.35
C GLY A 290 17.07 5.73 -6.38
N ILE A 291 15.99 5.47 -5.64
CA ILE A 291 15.91 4.36 -4.65
C ILE A 291 16.03 2.97 -5.31
N ASN A 292 15.87 2.87 -6.62
CA ASN A 292 15.97 1.61 -7.37
C ASN A 292 17.41 1.20 -7.77
N GLU A 293 18.43 1.96 -7.37
CA GLU A 293 19.86 1.62 -7.53
C GLU A 293 20.44 0.84 -6.34
N ILE A 294 19.64 0.58 -5.32
CA ILE A 294 20.07 -0.02 -4.05
C ILE A 294 20.36 -1.51 -4.21
N ASP A 295 21.59 -1.91 -3.87
CA ASP A 295 21.94 -3.31 -3.63
C ASP A 295 21.34 -3.77 -2.29
N LEU A 296 20.26 -4.55 -2.41
CA LEU A 296 19.49 -5.15 -1.32
C LEU A 296 20.31 -6.13 -0.45
N SER A 297 21.52 -6.52 -0.87
CA SER A 297 22.42 -7.38 -0.09
C SER A 297 23.29 -6.63 0.93
N THR A 298 23.28 -5.29 0.91
CA THR A 298 24.15 -4.47 1.77
C THR A 298 23.47 -4.01 3.06
N ILE A 299 24.14 -4.17 4.20
CA ILE A 299 23.66 -3.73 5.54
C ILE A 299 23.28 -2.23 5.58
N GLN A 300 23.76 -1.44 4.62
CA GLN A 300 23.55 0.01 4.52
C GLN A 300 22.26 0.42 3.76
N TYR A 301 21.46 -0.52 3.24
CA TYR A 301 20.26 -0.19 2.45
C TYR A 301 19.31 0.78 3.19
N LYS A 302 19.13 0.64 4.51
CA LYS A 302 18.22 1.49 5.31
C LYS A 302 18.64 2.95 5.25
N THR A 303 19.92 3.21 5.54
CA THR A 303 20.51 4.55 5.54
C THR A 303 20.40 5.21 4.18
N HIS A 304 20.63 4.45 3.10
CA HIS A 304 20.48 4.96 1.74
C HIS A 304 19.01 5.30 1.40
N ILE A 305 18.04 4.42 1.73
CA ILE A 305 16.62 4.74 1.51
C ILE A 305 16.22 6.03 2.24
N MET A 306 16.66 6.19 3.49
CA MET A 306 16.41 7.39 4.28
C MET A 306 17.00 8.62 3.60
N GLN A 307 18.31 8.66 3.37
CA GLN A 307 19.01 9.81 2.77
C GLN A 307 18.44 10.21 1.39
N THR A 308 18.13 9.24 0.52
CA THR A 308 17.56 9.50 -0.80
C THR A 308 16.10 9.99 -0.71
N THR A 309 15.34 9.52 0.28
CA THR A 309 13.96 10.01 0.51
C THR A 309 13.96 11.40 1.14
N ASP A 310 14.83 11.66 2.12
CA ASP A 310 14.99 12.96 2.78
C ASP A 310 15.39 14.03 1.74
N HIS A 311 16.37 13.72 0.88
CA HIS A 311 16.77 14.62 -0.22
C HIS A 311 15.64 14.89 -1.22
N TYR A 312 14.79 13.90 -1.52
CA TYR A 312 13.60 14.10 -2.34
C TYR A 312 12.57 14.99 -1.63
N ILE A 313 12.33 14.77 -0.34
CA ILE A 313 11.40 15.57 0.48
C ILE A 313 11.85 17.02 0.56
N ASP A 314 13.15 17.29 0.76
CA ASP A 314 13.73 18.64 0.84
C ASP A 314 13.70 19.41 -0.49
N GLY A 315 13.37 18.73 -1.61
CA GLY A 315 13.23 19.36 -2.92
C GLY A 315 12.11 20.41 -2.91
N LYS A 316 12.40 21.63 -3.39
CA LYS A 316 11.47 22.78 -3.32
C LYS A 316 10.10 22.48 -3.96
N ASP A 317 10.08 21.84 -5.13
CA ASP A 317 8.83 21.47 -5.81
C ASP A 317 8.02 20.41 -5.02
N VAL A 318 8.72 19.54 -4.26
CA VAL A 318 8.10 18.52 -3.41
C VAL A 318 7.54 19.16 -2.14
N GLN A 319 8.29 20.04 -1.47
CA GLN A 319 7.80 20.85 -0.35
C GLN A 319 6.55 21.66 -0.74
N ASP A 320 6.58 22.36 -1.87
CA ASP A 320 5.43 23.14 -2.36
C ASP A 320 4.25 22.25 -2.78
N SER A 321 4.50 21.01 -3.18
CA SER A 321 3.46 20.04 -3.46
C SER A 321 2.89 19.38 -2.19
N MET A 322 3.69 19.18 -1.14
CA MET A 322 3.24 18.67 0.16
C MET A 322 2.45 19.72 0.95
N LEU A 323 2.83 21.00 0.86
CA LEU A 323 2.11 22.10 1.50
C LEU A 323 0.75 22.42 0.83
N ARG A 324 0.57 22.02 -0.43
CA ARG A 324 -0.72 22.10 -1.14
C ARG A 324 -1.63 20.89 -0.90
N CYS A 325 -1.06 19.79 -0.39
CA CYS A 325 -1.70 18.49 -0.21
C CYS A 325 -2.50 18.41 1.09
#